data_AF-A0A3D3Z3J9-F1
#
_entry.id   AF-A0A3D3Z3J9-F1
#
_cell.length_a   1.000
_cell.length_b   1.000
_cell.length_c   1.000
_cell.angle_alpha   90.00
_cell.angle_beta   90.00
_cell.angle_gamma   90.00
#
_symmetry.space_group_name_H-M   'P 1'
#
loop_
_entity.id
_entity.type
_entity.pdbx_description
1 polymer ?
#
loop_
_entity_poly.entity_id
_entity_poly.type
_entity_poly.pdbx_seq_one_letter_code
_entity_poly.pdbx_strand_id
1 'polypeptide(L)'
;MKVLRLTDADDVGIALTPLAAGDALGLGDICALEPIAAGHKVALRRIEAGKAIVKYGAIIGQALQNMEAGAHVHSHNLGFVASSQEAIIGSDLKAGPPVVTPRSFEGYHRPDGQVGTRNYIGVLTSVNCSATVAKRIAAFFHEDRMAEFAQVDGVAAFTHTTGCGTASTGVGVENLQRTLAGYA
;
A
#
# COMPACT_ATOMS: atom_id res chain seq x y z
N MET A 1 6.37 23.08 11.91
CA MET A 1 7.32 22.10 11.32
C MET A 1 7.23 22.23 9.81
N LYS A 2 8.30 22.67 9.13
CA LYS A 2 8.29 22.91 7.67
C LYS A 2 8.84 21.72 6.87
N VAL A 3 9.64 20.86 7.50
CA VAL A 3 10.25 19.67 6.89
C VAL A 3 9.95 18.43 7.73
N LEU A 4 9.63 17.31 7.07
CA LEU A 4 9.46 16.00 7.68
C LEU A 4 10.68 15.11 7.44
N ARG A 5 11.32 14.68 8.52
CA ARG A 5 12.30 13.59 8.56
C ARG A 5 11.58 12.32 9.05
N LEU A 6 11.68 11.20 8.32
CA LEU A 6 10.97 9.97 8.70
C LEU A 6 11.78 9.12 9.68
N THR A 7 13.09 9.05 9.49
CA THR A 7 13.99 8.29 10.37
C THR A 7 15.25 9.09 10.71
N ASP A 8 15.88 8.75 11.83
CA ASP A 8 17.15 9.37 12.22
C ASP A 8 18.34 8.96 11.34
N ALA A 9 18.16 7.97 10.46
CA ALA A 9 19.14 7.59 9.45
C ALA A 9 18.96 8.35 8.13
N ASP A 10 17.88 9.12 7.96
CA ASP A 10 17.60 9.80 6.70
C ASP A 10 18.58 10.97 6.47
N ASP A 11 19.08 11.04 5.23
CA ASP A 11 19.95 12.11 4.72
C ASP A 11 19.14 13.28 4.16
N VAL A 12 17.86 13.03 3.89
CA VAL A 12 16.95 13.97 3.25
C VAL A 12 15.63 14.05 4.00
N GLY A 13 15.07 15.24 4.10
CA GLY A 13 13.71 15.49 4.57
C GLY A 13 12.78 15.84 3.42
N ILE A 14 11.47 15.88 3.70
CA ILE A 14 10.44 16.32 2.75
C ILE A 14 9.89 17.67 3.18
N ALA A 15 9.93 18.64 2.28
CA ALA A 15 9.30 19.94 2.50
C ALA A 15 7.77 19.74 2.57
N LEU A 16 7.15 20.09 3.70
CA LEU A 16 5.70 20.00 3.90
C LEU A 16 4.97 21.22 3.32
N THR A 17 5.69 22.33 3.19
CA THR A 17 5.26 23.58 2.58
C THR A 17 6.32 24.07 1.60
N PRO A 18 6.02 24.97 0.66
CA PRO A 18 7.06 25.65 -0.10
C PRO A 18 8.04 26.34 0.85
N LEU A 19 9.34 26.27 0.54
CA LEU A 19 10.43 26.91 1.26
C LEU A 19 11.05 27.98 0.36
N ALA A 20 11.30 29.16 0.89
CA ALA A 20 12.16 30.16 0.26
C ALA A 20 13.63 29.94 0.65
N ALA A 21 14.56 30.51 -0.12
CA ALA A 21 15.96 30.55 0.30
C ALA A 21 16.08 31.29 1.66
N GLY A 22 16.86 30.73 2.59
CA GLY A 22 17.01 31.23 3.96
C GLY A 22 15.93 30.76 4.94
N ASP A 23 14.89 30.05 4.50
CA ASP A 23 13.91 29.49 5.43
C ASP A 23 14.53 28.41 6.31
N ALA A 24 14.38 28.54 7.63
CA ALA A 24 14.75 27.49 8.58
C ALA A 24 13.93 26.22 8.35
N LEU A 25 14.59 25.06 8.28
CA LEU A 25 13.92 23.76 8.06
C LEU A 25 13.18 23.27 9.33
N GLY A 26 13.60 23.74 10.51
CA GLY A 26 13.11 23.28 11.81
C GLY A 26 13.76 21.96 12.27
N LEU A 27 14.94 21.64 11.72
CA LEU A 27 15.75 20.47 12.05
C LEU A 27 17.19 20.96 12.30
N GLY A 28 17.48 21.38 13.53
CA GLY A 28 18.73 22.09 13.86
C GLY A 28 18.82 23.47 13.19
N ASP A 29 20.06 23.92 12.95
CA ASP A 29 20.36 25.25 12.39
C ASP A 29 20.41 25.27 10.84
N ILE A 30 19.73 24.32 10.19
CA ILE A 30 19.73 24.19 8.73
C ILE A 30 18.68 25.11 8.12
N CYS A 31 19.09 25.87 7.10
CA CYS A 31 18.21 26.69 6.29
C CYS A 31 18.20 26.20 4.83
N ALA A 32 17.08 26.36 4.13
CA ALA A 32 17.00 26.09 2.70
C ALA A 32 17.95 27.02 1.92
N LEU A 33 18.72 26.47 0.99
CA LEU A 33 19.69 27.26 0.20
C LEU A 33 19.06 27.90 -1.05
N GLU A 34 17.98 27.30 -1.55
CA GLU A 34 17.21 27.76 -2.69
C GLU A 34 15.71 27.51 -2.47
N PRO A 35 14.83 28.02 -3.35
CA PRO A 35 13.41 27.67 -3.29
C PRO A 35 13.17 26.17 -3.47
N ILE A 36 12.41 25.57 -2.54
CA ILE A 36 12.05 24.14 -2.58
C ILE A 36 10.53 24.02 -2.52
N ALA A 37 9.93 23.37 -3.53
CA ALA A 37 8.50 23.16 -3.58
C ALA A 37 8.02 22.16 -2.50
N ALA A 38 6.75 22.28 -2.08
CA ALA A 38 6.15 21.27 -1.21
C ALA A 38 6.22 19.87 -1.85
N GLY A 39 6.51 18.85 -1.04
CA GLY A 39 6.73 17.47 -1.47
C GLY A 39 8.14 17.17 -1.98
N HIS A 40 8.96 18.18 -2.25
CA HIS A 40 10.34 17.98 -2.70
C HIS A 40 11.27 17.63 -1.54
N LYS A 41 12.43 17.02 -1.86
CA LYS A 41 13.40 16.62 -0.86
C LYS A 41 14.38 17.76 -0.58
N VAL A 42 14.81 17.87 0.67
CA VAL A 42 15.87 18.78 1.11
C VAL A 42 16.95 17.98 1.84
N ALA A 43 18.22 18.27 1.58
CA ALA A 43 19.35 17.62 2.24
C ALA A 43 19.42 18.05 3.72
N LEU A 44 19.49 17.09 4.64
CA LEU A 44 19.59 17.32 6.09
C LEU A 44 21.04 17.37 6.59
N ARG A 45 21.99 17.05 5.70
CA ARG A 45 23.43 17.12 5.94
C ARG A 45 24.13 17.28 4.60
N ARG A 46 25.44 17.54 4.63
CA ARG A 46 26.28 17.45 3.43
C ARG A 46 26.26 16.01 2.88
N ILE A 47 26.07 15.90 1.57
CA ILE A 47 26.12 14.64 0.82
C ILE A 47 27.13 14.81 -0.33
N GLU A 48 28.17 14.00 -0.33
CA GLU A 48 29.19 14.04 -1.40
C GLU A 48 28.70 13.31 -2.66
N ALA A 49 29.17 13.76 -3.82
CA ALA A 49 28.95 13.07 -5.09
C ALA A 49 29.41 11.60 -4.98
N GLY A 50 28.63 10.68 -5.53
CA GLY A 50 28.92 9.25 -5.44
C GLY A 50 28.54 8.60 -4.10
N LYS A 51 27.99 9.34 -3.13
CA LYS A 51 27.48 8.71 -1.89
C LYS A 51 26.02 8.31 -2.03
N ALA A 52 25.67 7.20 -1.40
CA ALA A 52 24.29 6.76 -1.28
C ALA A 52 23.46 7.80 -0.52
N ILE A 53 22.22 8.00 -0.95
CA ILE A 53 21.24 8.87 -0.30
C ILE A 53 20.23 7.97 0.41
N VAL A 54 20.09 8.16 1.72
CA VAL A 54 19.17 7.38 2.56
C VAL A 54 17.88 8.15 2.83
N LYS A 55 16.74 7.47 2.62
CA LYS A 55 15.39 7.93 2.99
C LYS A 55 14.54 6.72 3.39
N TYR A 56 13.70 6.86 4.42
CA TYR A 56 12.97 5.74 5.04
C TYR A 56 13.91 4.68 5.64
N GLY A 57 15.13 5.07 6.01
CA GLY A 57 16.17 4.12 6.43
C GLY A 57 16.70 3.21 5.31
N ALA A 58 16.37 3.47 4.04
CA ALA A 58 16.82 2.70 2.88
C ALA A 58 17.53 3.59 1.86
N ILE A 59 18.44 3.00 1.08
CA ILE A 59 19.11 3.70 -0.03
C ILE A 59 18.10 3.93 -1.15
N ILE A 60 17.91 5.19 -1.54
CA ILE A 60 16.99 5.58 -2.62
C ILE A 60 17.70 5.99 -3.92
N GLY A 61 19.03 6.00 -3.90
CA GLY A 61 19.87 6.41 -5.03
C GLY A 61 21.23 6.90 -4.56
N GLN A 62 21.92 7.60 -5.43
CA GLN A 62 23.23 8.18 -5.21
C GLN A 62 23.23 9.66 -5.59
N ALA A 63 24.01 10.47 -4.89
CA ALA A 63 24.25 11.86 -5.24
C ALA A 63 25.06 11.97 -6.54
N LEU A 64 24.54 12.71 -7.52
CA LEU A 64 25.23 12.99 -8.79
C LEU A 64 26.25 14.13 -8.67
N GLN A 65 26.11 14.95 -7.64
CA GLN A 65 27.00 16.06 -7.30
C GLN A 65 27.04 16.28 -5.79
N ASN A 66 28.00 17.07 -5.32
CA ASN A 66 28.03 17.50 -3.92
C ASN A 66 26.80 18.35 -3.59
N MET A 67 26.18 18.09 -2.44
CA MET A 67 25.04 18.85 -1.93
C MET A 67 25.32 19.26 -0.49
N GLU A 68 25.15 20.55 -0.18
CA GLU A 68 25.21 21.04 1.20
C GLU A 68 23.90 20.76 1.94
N ALA A 69 23.94 20.83 3.27
CA ALA A 69 22.71 20.84 4.06
C ALA A 69 21.82 22.01 3.63
N GLY A 70 20.53 21.76 3.43
CA GLY A 70 19.58 22.76 2.95
C GLY A 70 19.39 22.79 1.42
N ALA A 71 20.19 22.03 0.66
CA ALA A 71 20.03 21.93 -0.79
C ALA A 71 18.80 21.10 -1.19
N HIS A 72 18.18 21.46 -2.31
CA HIS A 72 17.09 20.79 -2.98
C HIS A 72 17.58 19.49 -3.62
N VAL A 73 17.03 18.36 -3.20
CA VAL A 73 17.38 17.04 -3.75
C VAL A 73 16.29 16.55 -4.70
N HIS A 74 16.62 16.40 -5.98
CA HIS A 74 15.67 15.95 -7.01
C HIS A 74 16.36 15.18 -8.14
N SER A 75 15.63 14.85 -9.21
CA SER A 75 16.11 13.97 -10.29
C SER A 75 17.34 14.51 -11.02
N HIS A 76 17.60 15.82 -10.95
CA HIS A 76 18.79 16.43 -11.55
C HIS A 76 20.08 16.17 -10.76
N ASN A 77 19.99 15.85 -9.45
CA ASN A 77 21.15 15.65 -8.58
C ASN A 77 21.11 14.36 -7.75
N LEU A 78 20.05 13.56 -7.91
CA LEU A 78 19.89 12.21 -7.38
C LEU A 78 19.71 11.26 -8.56
N GLY A 79 20.61 10.29 -8.67
CA GLY A 79 20.58 9.25 -9.69
C GLY A 79 20.33 7.87 -9.10
N PHE A 80 19.83 6.96 -9.94
CA PHE A 80 19.84 5.53 -9.63
C PHE A 80 21.14 4.92 -10.14
N VAL A 81 21.80 4.14 -9.28
CA VAL A 81 22.90 3.28 -9.69
C VAL A 81 22.43 1.85 -9.53
N ALA A 82 22.61 1.05 -10.57
CA ALA A 82 22.33 -0.38 -10.52
C ALA A 82 23.19 -1.00 -9.41
N SER A 83 22.55 -1.36 -8.30
CA SER A 83 23.16 -2.15 -7.24
C SER A 83 23.02 -3.62 -7.62
N SER A 84 24.13 -4.32 -7.76
CA SER A 84 24.18 -5.78 -7.92
C SER A 84 24.17 -6.52 -6.57
N GLN A 85 23.78 -5.85 -5.48
CA GLN A 85 23.70 -6.51 -4.19
C GLN A 85 22.55 -7.52 -4.20
N GLU A 86 22.90 -8.80 -4.08
CA GLU A 86 21.93 -9.85 -3.81
C GLU A 86 21.23 -9.55 -2.49
N ALA A 87 19.91 -9.34 -2.55
CA ALA A 87 19.11 -9.12 -1.36
C ALA A 87 19.09 -10.41 -0.53
N ILE A 88 19.69 -10.37 0.66
CA ILE A 88 19.60 -11.48 1.61
C ILE A 88 18.22 -11.45 2.26
N ILE A 89 17.39 -12.43 1.92
CA ILE A 89 16.04 -12.58 2.46
C ILE A 89 16.09 -12.72 4.00
N GLY A 90 15.32 -11.90 4.71
CA GLY A 90 15.21 -11.95 6.17
C GLY A 90 16.36 -11.28 6.94
N SER A 91 17.25 -10.55 6.28
CA SER A 91 18.40 -9.88 6.90
C SER A 91 18.05 -8.75 7.88
N ASP A 92 16.89 -8.09 7.74
CA ASP A 92 16.39 -7.05 8.65
C ASP A 92 15.17 -7.52 9.45
N LEU A 93 15.14 -8.80 9.85
CA LEU A 93 14.06 -9.32 10.69
C LEU A 93 14.11 -8.67 12.08
N LYS A 94 13.13 -7.80 12.35
CA LYS A 94 12.94 -7.15 13.65
C LYS A 94 11.82 -7.85 14.42
N ALA A 95 12.05 -8.10 15.70
CA ALA A 95 10.99 -8.56 16.59
C ALA A 95 9.86 -7.52 16.61
N GLY A 96 8.62 -7.97 16.39
CA GLY A 96 7.45 -7.12 16.55
C GLY A 96 7.30 -6.66 18.01
N PRO A 97 6.56 -5.56 18.26
CA PRO A 97 6.22 -5.18 19.62
C PRO A 97 5.47 -6.35 20.31
N PRO A 98 5.66 -6.54 21.62
CA PRO A 98 4.89 -7.56 22.35
C PRO A 98 3.39 -7.27 22.18
N VAL A 99 2.57 -8.31 21.99
CA VAL A 99 1.12 -8.15 21.89
C VAL A 99 0.59 -7.78 23.28
N VAL A 100 0.25 -6.50 23.48
CA VAL A 100 0.05 -5.96 24.84
C VAL A 100 -1.34 -6.24 25.43
N THR A 101 -2.38 -6.56 24.65
CA THR A 101 -3.66 -7.06 25.22
C THR A 101 -4.51 -7.67 24.12
N PRO A 102 -5.15 -8.84 24.32
CA PRO A 102 -6.11 -9.38 23.37
C PRO A 102 -7.25 -8.36 23.18
N ARG A 103 -7.56 -8.02 21.92
CA ARG A 103 -8.75 -7.24 21.56
C ARG A 103 -9.80 -8.19 20.99
N SER A 104 -11.06 -7.95 21.29
CA SER A 104 -12.21 -8.67 20.73
C SER A 104 -13.07 -7.75 19.88
N PHE A 105 -13.93 -8.34 19.04
CA PHE A 105 -14.98 -7.66 18.29
C PHE A 105 -16.18 -8.61 18.16
N GLU A 106 -17.38 -8.05 18.00
CA GLU A 106 -18.58 -8.83 17.71
C GLU A 106 -18.56 -9.32 16.26
N GLY A 107 -18.68 -10.63 16.04
CA GLY A 107 -18.54 -11.23 14.72
C GLY A 107 -19.42 -12.46 14.49
N TYR A 108 -19.56 -12.84 13.22
CA TYR A 108 -20.37 -13.97 12.78
C TYR A 108 -19.54 -15.24 12.75
N HIS A 109 -19.65 -16.08 13.78
CA HIS A 109 -18.93 -17.34 13.87
C HIS A 109 -19.36 -18.34 12.79
N ARG A 110 -18.38 -19.03 12.19
CA ARG A 110 -18.59 -20.09 11.19
C ARG A 110 -18.17 -21.46 11.74
N PRO A 111 -18.74 -22.57 11.24
CA PRO A 111 -18.41 -23.92 11.72
C PRO A 111 -16.93 -24.32 11.57
N ASP A 112 -16.21 -23.70 10.66
CA ASP A 112 -14.77 -23.92 10.41
C ASP A 112 -13.85 -23.12 11.34
N GLY A 113 -14.42 -22.34 12.26
CA GLY A 113 -13.69 -21.51 13.22
C GLY A 113 -13.38 -20.09 12.72
N GLN A 114 -13.69 -19.77 11.45
CA GLN A 114 -13.55 -18.40 10.95
C GLN A 114 -14.65 -17.49 11.53
N VAL A 115 -14.37 -16.18 11.58
CA VAL A 115 -15.31 -15.17 12.10
C VAL A 115 -15.50 -14.07 11.05
N GLY A 116 -16.71 -13.94 10.53
CA GLY A 116 -17.07 -12.90 9.56
C GLY A 116 -17.33 -11.55 10.24
N THR A 117 -16.93 -10.47 9.59
CA THR A 117 -17.23 -9.08 10.02
C THR A 117 -18.56 -8.57 9.44
N ARG A 118 -19.14 -9.31 8.49
CA ARG A 118 -20.41 -9.05 7.83
C ARG A 118 -21.12 -10.38 7.54
N ASN A 119 -22.45 -10.34 7.43
CA ASN A 119 -23.31 -11.46 7.11
C ASN A 119 -24.02 -11.24 5.77
N TYR A 120 -23.35 -11.65 4.68
CA TYR A 120 -23.89 -11.58 3.33
C TYR A 120 -24.35 -12.95 2.83
N ILE A 121 -25.33 -12.94 1.92
CA ILE A 121 -25.65 -14.11 1.08
C ILE A 121 -24.89 -13.98 -0.24
N GLY A 122 -24.02 -14.95 -0.53
CA GLY A 122 -23.29 -15.03 -1.80
C GLY A 122 -24.03 -15.84 -2.85
N VAL A 123 -24.20 -15.28 -4.06
CA VAL A 123 -24.72 -15.98 -5.24
C VAL A 123 -23.55 -16.27 -6.18
N LEU A 124 -23.00 -17.48 -6.10
CA LEU A 124 -21.85 -17.91 -6.88
C LEU A 124 -22.29 -18.48 -8.23
N THR A 125 -21.57 -18.12 -9.30
CA THR A 125 -21.76 -18.74 -10.62
C THR A 125 -20.62 -19.70 -10.95
N SER A 126 -20.94 -20.93 -11.35
CA SER A 126 -19.96 -21.89 -11.87
C SER A 126 -19.62 -21.69 -13.35
N VAL A 127 -20.47 -20.94 -14.07
CA VAL A 127 -20.30 -20.62 -15.49
C VAL A 127 -20.70 -19.18 -15.79
N ASN A 128 -20.02 -18.55 -16.76
CA ASN A 128 -20.27 -17.17 -17.17
C ASN A 128 -21.72 -16.96 -17.68
N CYS A 129 -22.34 -17.97 -18.30
CA CYS A 129 -23.72 -17.88 -18.79
C CYS A 129 -24.73 -17.53 -17.68
N SER A 130 -24.44 -17.88 -16.42
CA SER A 130 -25.31 -17.60 -15.27
C SER A 130 -25.03 -16.24 -14.61
N ALA A 131 -24.01 -15.50 -15.06
CA ALA A 131 -23.60 -14.22 -14.47
C ALA A 131 -24.72 -13.18 -14.44
N THR A 132 -25.46 -13.03 -15.54
CA THR A 132 -26.58 -12.08 -15.63
C THR A 132 -27.69 -12.43 -14.65
N VAL A 133 -27.98 -13.73 -14.48
CA VAL A 133 -29.02 -14.20 -13.55
C VAL A 133 -28.59 -13.93 -12.11
N ALA A 134 -27.36 -14.29 -11.73
CA ALA A 134 -26.83 -14.02 -10.40
C ALA A 134 -26.88 -12.52 -10.04
N LYS A 135 -26.50 -11.64 -10.97
CA LYS A 135 -26.57 -10.18 -10.79
C LYS A 135 -28.01 -9.70 -10.59
N ARG A 136 -28.97 -10.25 -11.33
CA ARG A 136 -30.39 -9.93 -11.16
C ARG A 136 -30.94 -10.42 -9.81
N ILE A 137 -30.50 -11.59 -9.34
CA ILE A 137 -30.86 -12.10 -8.00
C ILE A 137 -30.34 -11.15 -6.94
N ALA A 138 -29.07 -10.75 -6.98
CA ALA A 138 -28.52 -9.80 -6.02
C ALA A 138 -29.27 -8.45 -6.06
N ALA A 139 -29.50 -7.90 -7.25
CA ALA A 139 -30.20 -6.62 -7.43
C ALA A 139 -31.68 -6.66 -7.02
N PHE A 140 -32.30 -7.85 -7.00
CA PHE A 140 -33.66 -8.03 -6.50
C PHE A 140 -33.76 -7.67 -5.02
N PHE A 141 -32.70 -7.87 -4.23
CA PHE A 141 -32.61 -7.50 -2.82
C PHE A 141 -32.02 -6.09 -2.64
N HIS A 142 -32.74 -5.10 -3.14
CA HIS A 142 -32.47 -3.68 -2.87
C HIS A 142 -32.90 -3.28 -1.45
N GLU A 143 -32.56 -2.05 -1.04
CA GLU A 143 -32.72 -1.54 0.33
C GLU A 143 -34.09 -1.82 0.95
N ASP A 144 -35.19 -1.51 0.25
CA ASP A 144 -36.56 -1.72 0.76
C ASP A 144 -36.85 -3.20 1.08
N ARG A 145 -36.35 -4.13 0.27
CA ARG A 145 -36.55 -5.57 0.50
C ARG A 145 -35.57 -6.13 1.53
N MET A 146 -34.38 -5.53 1.64
CA MET A 146 -33.42 -5.86 2.68
C MET A 146 -33.92 -5.44 4.08
N ALA A 147 -34.82 -4.45 4.17
CA ALA A 147 -35.41 -4.03 5.44
C ALA A 147 -36.18 -5.16 6.16
N GLU A 148 -36.66 -6.17 5.44
CA GLU A 148 -37.29 -7.37 6.01
C GLU A 148 -36.27 -8.33 6.66
N PHE A 149 -34.97 -8.15 6.41
CA PHE A 149 -33.89 -9.07 6.81
C PHE A 149 -32.81 -8.36 7.63
N ALA A 150 -33.15 -7.87 8.83
CA ALA A 150 -32.26 -7.08 9.68
C ALA A 150 -30.92 -7.75 10.06
N GLN A 151 -30.81 -9.08 9.95
CA GLN A 151 -29.59 -9.84 10.27
C GLN A 151 -28.69 -10.10 9.05
N VAL A 152 -29.10 -9.67 7.85
CA VAL A 152 -28.35 -9.89 6.61
C VAL A 152 -27.94 -8.53 6.06
N ASP A 153 -26.63 -8.34 5.89
CA ASP A 153 -26.05 -7.09 5.40
C ASP A 153 -26.27 -6.87 3.89
N GLY A 154 -26.58 -7.94 3.15
CA GLY A 154 -26.90 -7.87 1.73
C GLY A 154 -26.77 -9.19 0.97
N VAL A 155 -27.03 -9.11 -0.33
CA VAL A 155 -26.86 -10.22 -1.27
C VAL A 155 -25.84 -9.81 -2.34
N ALA A 156 -24.77 -10.59 -2.50
CA ALA A 156 -23.67 -10.29 -3.41
C ALA A 156 -23.56 -11.36 -4.50
N ALA A 157 -23.45 -10.94 -5.76
CA ALA A 157 -23.23 -11.84 -6.89
C ALA A 157 -21.74 -12.02 -7.17
N PHE A 158 -21.25 -13.25 -7.06
CA PHE A 158 -19.86 -13.63 -7.36
C PHE A 158 -19.80 -14.29 -8.73
N THR A 159 -19.56 -13.47 -9.76
CA THR A 159 -19.58 -13.89 -11.17
C THR A 159 -18.20 -13.87 -11.80
N HIS A 160 -17.97 -14.66 -12.85
CA HIS A 160 -16.75 -14.64 -13.64
C HIS A 160 -17.05 -14.50 -15.15
N THR A 161 -16.09 -13.99 -15.92
CA THR A 161 -16.22 -13.75 -17.37
C THR A 161 -15.64 -14.87 -18.23
N THR A 162 -15.01 -15.88 -17.63
CA THR A 162 -14.41 -17.02 -18.33
C THR A 162 -15.47 -17.80 -19.11
N GLY A 163 -15.33 -17.81 -20.43
CA GLY A 163 -16.30 -18.45 -21.35
C GLY A 163 -16.10 -19.95 -21.52
N CYS A 164 -17.08 -20.62 -22.13
CA CYS A 164 -17.12 -22.07 -22.32
C CYS A 164 -16.00 -22.64 -23.22
N GLY A 165 -15.28 -21.79 -23.96
CA GLY A 165 -14.13 -22.17 -24.80
C GLY A 165 -12.77 -22.07 -24.09
N THR A 166 -12.74 -21.90 -22.78
CA THR A 166 -11.48 -21.81 -22.02
C THR A 166 -10.89 -23.20 -21.80
N ALA A 167 -9.56 -23.30 -21.74
CA ALA A 167 -8.88 -24.54 -21.39
C ALA A 167 -9.41 -25.10 -20.06
N SER A 168 -9.70 -26.40 -20.04
CA SER A 168 -10.18 -27.12 -18.85
C SER A 168 -9.06 -27.45 -17.85
N THR A 169 -7.80 -27.17 -18.21
CA THR A 169 -6.61 -27.41 -17.39
C THR A 169 -5.62 -26.25 -17.53
N GLY A 170 -4.69 -26.13 -16.56
CA GLY A 170 -3.63 -25.13 -16.56
C GLY A 170 -3.92 -23.92 -15.67
N VAL A 171 -2.89 -23.07 -15.55
CA VAL A 171 -2.82 -21.98 -14.56
C VAL A 171 -4.04 -21.04 -14.60
N GLY A 172 -4.61 -20.79 -15.78
CA GLY A 172 -5.77 -19.91 -15.94
C GLY A 172 -7.03 -20.44 -15.23
N VAL A 173 -7.37 -21.72 -15.42
CA VAL A 173 -8.55 -22.32 -14.79
C VAL A 173 -8.31 -22.61 -13.30
N GLU A 174 -7.08 -22.98 -12.92
CA GLU A 174 -6.69 -23.18 -11.52
C GLU A 174 -6.82 -21.89 -10.71
N ASN A 175 -6.37 -20.75 -11.26
CA ASN A 175 -6.54 -19.45 -10.63
C ASN A 175 -8.01 -19.07 -10.47
N LEU A 176 -8.84 -19.32 -11.50
CA LEU A 176 -10.27 -19.07 -11.43
C LEU A 176 -10.93 -19.92 -10.34
N GLN A 177 -10.68 -21.22 -10.32
CA GLN A 177 -11.23 -22.13 -9.33
C GLN A 177 -10.80 -21.75 -7.92
N ARG A 178 -9.51 -21.45 -7.70
CA ARG A 178 -9.00 -20.99 -6.39
C ARG A 178 -9.66 -19.69 -5.95
N THR A 179 -9.90 -18.75 -6.88
CA THR A 179 -10.56 -17.47 -6.58
C THR A 179 -12.02 -17.69 -6.21
N LEU A 180 -12.76 -18.51 -6.96
CA LEU A 180 -14.17 -18.80 -6.68
C LEU A 180 -14.33 -19.61 -5.39
N ALA A 181 -13.45 -20.59 -5.13
CA ALA A 181 -13.42 -21.34 -3.89
C ALA A 181 -13.08 -20.45 -2.69
N GLY A 182 -12.28 -19.39 -2.86
CA GLY A 182 -11.97 -18.44 -1.79
C GLY A 182 -13.17 -17.62 -1.29
N TYR A 183 -14.30 -17.61 -2.01
CA TYR A 183 -15.54 -16.98 -1.54
C TYR A 183 -16.41 -17.90 -0.67
N ALA A 184 -16.16 -19.21 -0.67
CA ALA A 184 -17.09 -20.22 -0.13
C ALA A 184 -16.45 -21.07 0.99
#